data_AF-A0A9R0Y648-F1
#
_entry.id   AF-A0A9R0Y648-F1
#
_cell.length_a   1.000
_cell.length_b   1.000
_cell.length_c   1.000
_cell.angle_alpha   90.00
_cell.angle_beta   90.00
_cell.angle_gamma   90.00
#
_symmetry.space_group_name_H-M   'P 1'
#
loop_
_entity.id
_entity.type
_entity.pdbx_description
1 polymer ?
#
loop_
_entity_poly.entity_id
_entity_poly.type
_entity_poly.pdbx_seq_one_letter_code
_entity_poly.pdbx_strand_id
1 'polypeptide(L)'
;MELTLPMMVQVPFRHGERIGFSYLVSQKYTGDKALIKVLRNSKVHEFKIKLATHKRLIAAHVKGRPPSYYIVAGFVFAAVSVPYLRSEYGKDYEYDAPVKLLVKHLHSMAESPDEQLVVVSQVLVADINIGYEDIVNTQVLAVNGHPVKNLKDLVTTVENCKDEFLKFDLEYDQIVVLETKTAKAATEDILTTHCIPSAMSDDLKA
;
A
#
# COMPACT_ATOMS: atom_id res chain seq x y z
N MET A 1 -9.28 -19.43 -14.01
CA MET A 1 -8.63 -20.74 -13.75
C MET A 1 -7.24 -20.42 -13.19
N GLU A 2 -7.18 -20.07 -11.90
CA GLU A 2 -5.91 -19.86 -11.21
C GLU A 2 -5.20 -21.21 -11.05
N LEU A 3 -4.04 -21.33 -11.66
CA LEU A 3 -3.14 -22.45 -11.43
C LEU A 3 -2.47 -22.24 -10.06
N THR A 4 -3.18 -22.55 -8.98
CA THR A 4 -2.53 -22.97 -7.74
C THR A 4 -1.90 -24.33 -8.01
N LEU A 5 -0.63 -24.33 -8.44
CA LEU A 5 0.21 -25.53 -8.44
C LEU A 5 0.94 -25.58 -7.09
N PRO A 6 0.51 -26.41 -6.12
CA PRO A 6 1.26 -26.65 -4.88
C PRO A 6 2.38 -27.69 -5.11
N MET A 7 2.95 -27.78 -6.32
CA MET A 7 4.14 -28.58 -6.56
C MET A 7 5.34 -27.66 -6.55
N MET A 8 6.15 -27.75 -5.49
CA MET A 8 7.50 -27.20 -5.49
C MET A 8 8.25 -27.78 -6.69
N VAL A 9 8.35 -27.00 -7.76
CA VAL A 9 9.17 -27.36 -8.92
C VAL A 9 10.62 -27.33 -8.45
N GLN A 10 11.21 -28.51 -8.33
CA GLN A 10 12.59 -28.66 -7.91
C GLN A 10 13.49 -28.84 -9.13
N VAL A 11 14.69 -28.28 -9.07
CA VAL A 11 15.75 -28.38 -10.07
C VAL A 11 16.97 -29.08 -9.48
N PRO A 12 17.79 -29.77 -10.31
CA PRO A 12 19.05 -30.34 -9.84
C PRO A 12 19.94 -29.25 -9.23
N PHE A 13 20.53 -29.52 -8.06
CA PHE A 13 21.40 -28.58 -7.37
C PHE A 13 22.87 -29.05 -7.37
N ARG A 14 23.18 -30.08 -6.61
CA ARG A 14 24.52 -30.69 -6.44
C ARG A 14 24.36 -32.17 -6.13
N HIS A 15 25.33 -33.02 -6.45
CA HIS A 15 25.46 -34.44 -6.00
C HIS A 15 24.14 -35.17 -5.62
N GLY A 16 23.19 -35.27 -6.56
CA GLY A 16 21.90 -35.97 -6.33
C GLY A 16 20.83 -35.18 -5.56
N GLU A 17 21.16 -34.01 -5.01
CA GLU A 17 20.24 -33.09 -4.34
C GLU A 17 19.44 -32.24 -5.33
N ARG A 18 18.26 -31.84 -4.88
CA ARG A 18 17.35 -30.94 -5.61
C ARG A 18 17.00 -29.74 -4.76
N ILE A 19 16.82 -28.59 -5.40
CA ILE A 19 16.46 -27.32 -4.75
C ILE A 19 15.27 -26.70 -5.47
N GLY A 20 14.51 -25.83 -4.79
CA GLY A 20 13.41 -25.09 -5.43
C GLY A 20 13.89 -24.26 -6.63
N PHE A 21 13.10 -24.24 -7.71
CA PHE A 21 13.41 -23.50 -8.95
C PHE A 21 13.73 -22.01 -8.71
N SER A 22 13.17 -21.40 -7.66
CA SER A 22 13.46 -20.02 -7.26
C SER A 22 14.95 -19.75 -7.06
N TYR A 23 15.75 -20.77 -6.71
CA TYR A 23 17.21 -20.67 -6.61
C TYR A 23 17.84 -20.17 -7.91
N LEU A 24 17.49 -20.75 -9.07
CA LEU A 24 18.04 -20.33 -10.37
C LEU A 24 17.67 -18.91 -10.75
N VAL A 25 16.50 -18.44 -10.29
CA VAL A 25 16.05 -17.06 -10.51
C VAL A 25 16.86 -16.11 -9.60
N SER A 26 17.08 -16.49 -8.34
CA SER A 26 17.80 -15.67 -7.35
C SER A 26 19.29 -15.50 -7.63
N GLN A 27 19.89 -16.39 -8.46
CA GLN A 27 21.28 -16.26 -8.90
C GLN A 27 21.50 -15.19 -9.98
N LYS A 28 20.43 -14.69 -10.60
CA LYS A 28 20.49 -13.68 -11.67
C LYS A 28 20.34 -12.27 -11.13
N TYR A 29 20.80 -11.30 -11.90
CA TYR A 29 20.67 -9.88 -11.56
C TYR A 29 19.41 -9.26 -12.17
N THR A 30 18.94 -8.18 -11.54
CA THR A 30 17.85 -7.37 -12.09
C THR A 30 18.24 -6.87 -13.49
N GLY A 31 17.38 -7.12 -14.47
CA GLY A 31 17.60 -6.77 -15.87
C GLY A 31 18.11 -7.91 -16.74
N ASP A 32 18.59 -9.01 -16.15
CA ASP A 32 18.99 -10.20 -16.89
C ASP A 32 17.81 -10.83 -17.63
N LYS A 33 18.12 -11.53 -18.72
CA LYS A 33 17.12 -12.30 -19.48
C LYS A 33 17.19 -13.78 -19.12
N ALA A 34 16.04 -14.40 -18.90
CA ALA A 34 15.90 -15.83 -18.69
C ALA A 34 15.09 -16.47 -19.82
N LEU A 35 15.60 -17.59 -20.35
CA LEU A 35 14.84 -18.43 -21.28
C LEU A 35 13.92 -19.33 -20.46
N ILE A 36 12.63 -19.27 -20.77
CA ILE A 36 11.58 -20.03 -20.11
C ILE A 36 10.82 -20.78 -21.19
N LYS A 37 10.79 -22.11 -21.06
CA LYS A 37 10.00 -22.99 -21.91
C LYS A 37 8.71 -23.36 -21.20
N VAL A 38 7.58 -23.17 -21.86
CA VAL A 38 6.25 -23.48 -21.31
C VAL A 38 5.45 -24.32 -22.29
N LEU A 39 4.59 -25.18 -21.77
CA LEU A 39 3.61 -25.92 -22.55
C LEU A 39 2.28 -25.15 -22.48
N ARG A 40 1.75 -24.72 -23.63
CA ARG A 40 0.44 -24.05 -23.72
C ARG A 40 -0.33 -24.64 -24.89
N ASN A 41 -1.58 -25.05 -24.68
CA ASN A 41 -2.42 -25.71 -25.69
C ASN A 41 -1.68 -26.88 -26.39
N SER A 42 -1.02 -27.72 -25.60
CA SER A 42 -0.21 -28.87 -26.05
C SER A 42 0.95 -28.54 -27.00
N LYS A 43 1.36 -27.26 -27.10
CA LYS A 43 2.51 -26.81 -27.88
C LYS A 43 3.57 -26.22 -26.96
N VAL A 44 4.84 -26.53 -27.26
CA VAL A 44 5.98 -25.98 -26.53
C VAL A 44 6.28 -24.59 -27.08
N HIS A 45 6.35 -23.61 -26.19
CA HIS A 45 6.71 -22.23 -26.49
C HIS A 45 7.96 -21.85 -25.69
N GLU A 46 8.80 -21.00 -26.27
CA GLU A 46 10.02 -20.49 -25.64
C GLU A 46 9.97 -18.96 -25.57
N PHE A 47 10.20 -18.42 -24.38
CA PHE A 47 10.15 -16.99 -24.10
C PHE A 47 11.44 -16.53 -23.46
N LYS A 48 11.91 -15.34 -23.87
CA LYS A 48 13.05 -14.67 -23.25
C LYS A 48 12.55 -13.52 -22.38
N ILE A 49 12.36 -13.78 -21.08
CA ILE A 49 11.76 -12.84 -20.13
C ILE A 49 12.84 -12.04 -19.40
N LYS A 50 12.66 -10.73 -19.28
CA LYS A 50 13.52 -9.85 -18.48
C LYS A 50 13.14 -9.97 -17.01
N LEU A 51 14.10 -10.27 -16.15
CA LEU A 51 13.89 -10.40 -14.71
C LEU A 51 13.88 -9.02 -14.04
N ALA A 52 13.00 -8.86 -13.08
CA ALA A 52 12.85 -7.64 -12.29
C ALA A 52 12.67 -8.01 -10.81
N THR A 53 12.91 -7.04 -9.93
CA THR A 53 12.67 -7.22 -8.50
C THR A 53 11.18 -7.30 -8.22
N HIS A 54 10.78 -8.25 -7.38
CA HIS A 54 9.39 -8.41 -6.96
C HIS A 54 8.94 -7.19 -6.13
N LYS A 55 7.90 -6.49 -6.58
CA LYS A 55 7.29 -5.37 -5.85
C LYS A 55 6.01 -5.88 -5.19
N ARG A 56 5.98 -5.86 -3.85
CA ARG A 56 4.79 -6.20 -3.05
C ARG A 56 3.91 -4.96 -2.91
N LEU A 57 2.59 -5.15 -2.88
CA LEU A 57 1.64 -4.07 -2.56
C LEU A 57 1.92 -3.49 -1.17
N ILE A 58 2.08 -4.38 -0.17
CA ILE A 58 2.54 -4.00 1.17
C ILE A 58 4.05 -4.21 1.25
N ALA A 59 4.79 -3.11 1.31
CA ALA A 59 6.24 -3.14 1.32
C ALA A 59 6.78 -3.83 2.57
N ALA A 60 7.69 -4.79 2.38
CA ALA A 60 8.34 -5.49 3.50
C ALA A 60 9.29 -4.59 4.32
N HIS A 61 9.77 -3.50 3.71
CA HIS A 61 10.66 -2.53 4.34
C HIS A 61 10.52 -1.16 3.66
N VAL A 62 10.82 -0.09 4.39
CA VAL A 62 10.87 1.29 3.87
C VAL A 62 12.30 1.74 3.47
N LYS A 63 13.26 0.81 3.44
CA LYS A 63 14.67 1.06 3.04
C LYS A 63 15.34 2.23 3.76
N GLY A 64 15.03 2.43 5.04
CA GLY A 64 15.59 3.51 5.85
C GLY A 64 15.06 4.91 5.51
N ARG A 65 14.07 5.04 4.62
CA ARG A 65 13.35 6.30 4.40
C ARG A 65 12.32 6.50 5.51
N PRO A 66 12.04 7.76 5.89
CA PRO A 66 10.89 8.04 6.74
C PRO A 66 9.60 7.58 6.05
N PRO A 67 8.61 7.05 6.81
CA PRO A 67 7.33 6.66 6.24
C PRO A 67 6.58 7.89 5.72
N SER A 68 6.01 7.78 4.53
CA SER A 68 5.23 8.85 3.92
C SER A 68 3.88 9.00 4.64
N TYR A 69 3.50 10.24 4.93
CA TYR A 69 2.22 10.56 5.59
C TYR A 69 1.66 11.89 5.06
N TYR A 70 0.34 12.04 5.15
CA TYR A 70 -0.38 13.28 4.81
C TYR A 70 -1.49 13.53 5.82
N ILE A 71 -1.70 14.78 6.21
CA ILE A 71 -2.70 15.18 7.19
C ILE A 71 -3.56 16.29 6.61
N VAL A 72 -4.88 16.11 6.67
CA VAL A 72 -5.87 17.15 6.36
C VAL A 72 -7.04 17.05 7.34
N ALA A 73 -7.45 18.16 7.93
CA ALA A 73 -8.54 18.22 8.92
C ALA A 73 -8.39 17.21 10.08
N GLY A 74 -7.15 16.89 10.46
CA GLY A 74 -6.82 15.90 11.48
C GLY A 74 -6.80 14.44 11.01
N PHE A 75 -7.25 14.11 9.81
CA PHE A 75 -7.13 12.75 9.26
C PHE A 75 -5.69 12.46 8.88
N VAL A 76 -5.09 11.45 9.50
CA VAL A 76 -3.72 11.03 9.22
C VAL A 76 -3.74 9.89 8.20
N PHE A 77 -3.33 10.18 6.98
CA PHE A 77 -3.20 9.20 5.91
C PHE A 77 -1.77 8.66 5.83
N ALA A 78 -1.65 7.33 5.73
CA ALA A 78 -0.37 6.66 5.62
C ALA A 78 -0.43 5.48 4.63
N ALA A 79 0.73 5.14 4.05
CA ALA A 79 0.86 3.94 3.24
C ALA A 79 1.22 2.72 4.11
N VAL A 80 0.43 1.65 4.01
CA VAL A 80 0.64 0.44 4.81
C VAL A 80 1.90 -0.30 4.36
N SER A 81 2.72 -0.66 5.33
CA SER A 81 3.95 -1.44 5.17
C SER A 81 4.10 -2.45 6.32
N VAL A 82 4.97 -3.44 6.18
CA VAL A 82 5.25 -4.38 7.28
C VAL A 82 5.77 -3.66 8.54
N PRO A 83 6.69 -2.68 8.44
CA PRO A 83 7.07 -1.87 9.60
C PRO A 83 5.89 -1.13 10.24
N TYR A 84 4.94 -0.62 9.44
CA TYR A 84 3.72 0.02 9.94
C TYR A 84 2.87 -0.97 10.75
N LEU A 85 2.53 -2.13 10.16
CA LEU A 85 1.73 -3.16 10.85
C LEU A 85 2.40 -3.62 12.15
N ARG A 86 3.72 -3.78 12.14
CA ARG A 86 4.48 -4.16 13.34
C ARG A 86 4.51 -3.06 14.40
N SER A 87 4.48 -1.79 13.99
CA SER A 87 4.40 -0.66 14.92
C SER A 87 3.04 -0.59 15.60
N GLU A 88 1.97 -0.76 14.83
CA GLU A 88 0.58 -0.65 15.30
C GLU A 88 0.13 -1.86 16.14
N TYR A 89 0.46 -3.08 15.70
CA TYR A 89 -0.05 -4.32 16.28
C TYR A 89 1.03 -5.18 16.94
N GLY A 90 2.26 -4.67 17.04
CA GLY A 90 3.37 -5.37 17.68
C GLY A 90 3.93 -6.56 16.87
N LYS A 91 4.59 -7.50 17.55
CA LYS A 91 5.25 -8.64 16.91
C LYS A 91 4.26 -9.60 16.25
N ASP A 92 3.08 -9.76 16.84
CA ASP A 92 2.06 -10.71 16.43
C ASP A 92 1.00 -10.06 15.51
N TYR A 93 1.40 -9.02 14.75
CA TYR A 93 0.53 -8.31 13.80
C TYR A 93 -0.17 -9.24 12.80
N GLU A 94 0.41 -10.42 12.52
CA GLU A 94 -0.18 -11.43 11.62
C GLU A 94 -1.48 -12.03 12.18
N TYR A 95 -1.74 -11.86 13.47
CA TYR A 95 -2.96 -12.30 14.15
C TYR A 95 -3.82 -11.13 14.63
N ASP A 96 -3.21 -10.04 15.08
CA ASP A 96 -3.92 -8.93 15.71
C ASP A 96 -4.38 -7.83 14.73
N ALA A 97 -3.75 -7.72 13.55
CA ALA A 97 -4.14 -6.72 12.57
C ALA A 97 -5.50 -7.06 11.93
N PRO A 98 -6.25 -6.04 11.44
CA PRO A 98 -7.52 -6.24 10.76
C PRO A 98 -7.42 -7.25 9.61
N VAL A 99 -8.36 -8.21 9.60
CA VAL A 99 -8.39 -9.31 8.63
C VAL A 99 -8.34 -8.80 7.19
N LYS A 100 -9.00 -7.68 6.87
CA LYS A 100 -8.96 -7.05 5.54
C LYS A 100 -7.55 -6.63 5.11
N LEU A 101 -6.79 -6.00 6.02
CA LEU A 101 -5.40 -5.63 5.76
C LEU A 101 -4.51 -6.86 5.62
N LEU A 102 -4.72 -7.90 6.44
CA LEU A 102 -3.98 -9.16 6.37
C LEU A 102 -4.25 -9.93 5.08
N VAL A 103 -5.49 -9.99 4.63
CA VAL A 103 -5.85 -10.61 3.34
C VAL A 103 -5.11 -9.90 2.20
N LYS A 104 -5.06 -8.57 2.22
CA LYS A 104 -4.29 -7.80 1.24
C LYS A 104 -2.77 -8.00 1.36
N HIS A 105 -2.27 -8.13 2.58
CA HIS A 105 -0.87 -8.44 2.84
C HIS A 105 -0.42 -9.78 2.25
N LEU A 106 -1.25 -10.81 2.42
CA LEU A 106 -0.92 -12.20 2.09
C LEU A 106 -1.26 -12.57 0.64
N HIS A 107 -2.31 -11.98 0.07
CA HIS A 107 -2.90 -12.46 -1.18
C HIS A 107 -2.94 -11.41 -2.31
N SER A 108 -2.89 -10.11 -2.02
CA SER A 108 -2.99 -9.09 -3.07
C SER A 108 -1.64 -8.85 -3.77
N MET A 109 -1.69 -8.78 -5.09
CA MET A 109 -0.59 -8.31 -5.93
C MET A 109 -0.85 -6.87 -6.35
N ALA A 110 0.21 -6.08 -6.48
CA ALA A 110 0.09 -4.73 -7.03
C ALA A 110 -0.27 -4.82 -8.53
N GLU A 111 -1.33 -4.15 -8.93
CA GLU A 111 -1.77 -4.01 -10.32
C GLU A 111 -0.92 -2.99 -11.08
N SER A 112 -0.42 -1.98 -10.37
CA SER A 112 0.50 -0.98 -10.94
C SER A 112 1.82 -0.91 -10.18
N PRO A 113 2.93 -0.46 -10.83
CA PRO A 113 4.21 -0.37 -10.17
C PRO A 113 4.13 0.46 -8.91
N ASP A 114 3.47 1.61 -8.90
CA ASP A 114 3.51 2.55 -7.78
C ASP A 114 2.28 2.47 -6.88
N GLU A 115 1.57 1.36 -6.92
CA GLU A 115 0.40 1.12 -6.08
C GLU A 115 0.80 1.00 -4.60
N GLN A 116 0.02 1.63 -3.75
CA GLN A 116 0.15 1.57 -2.30
C GLN A 116 -1.22 1.42 -1.67
N LEU A 117 -1.30 0.63 -0.61
CA LEU A 117 -2.49 0.55 0.22
C LEU A 117 -2.49 1.74 1.18
N VAL A 118 -3.35 2.73 0.90
CA VAL A 118 -3.48 3.95 1.71
C VAL A 118 -4.58 3.76 2.74
N VAL A 119 -4.29 4.06 4.01
CA VAL A 119 -5.25 3.99 5.12
C VAL A 119 -5.37 5.34 5.81
N VAL A 120 -6.52 5.57 6.43
CA VAL A 120 -6.64 6.48 7.57
C VAL A 120 -6.02 5.75 8.75
N SER A 121 -4.83 6.18 9.17
CA SER A 121 -4.12 5.63 10.31
C SER A 121 -4.88 5.95 11.60
N GLN A 122 -5.20 7.22 11.80
CA GLN A 122 -5.95 7.75 12.93
C GLN A 122 -6.56 9.11 12.59
N VAL A 123 -7.44 9.60 13.46
CA VAL A 123 -8.03 10.94 13.38
C VAL A 123 -7.61 11.76 14.60
N LEU A 124 -6.94 12.89 14.36
CA LEU A 124 -6.57 13.86 15.38
C LEU A 124 -7.81 14.69 15.73
N VAL A 125 -8.38 14.45 16.90
CA VAL A 125 -9.68 14.99 17.32
C VAL A 125 -9.70 16.53 17.28
N ALA A 126 -10.68 17.07 16.55
CA ALA A 126 -10.95 18.49 16.41
C ALA A 126 -12.41 18.73 16.01
N ASP A 127 -12.92 19.96 16.18
CA ASP A 127 -14.32 20.29 15.86
C ASP A 127 -14.73 19.97 14.41
N ILE A 128 -13.78 20.00 13.47
CA ILE A 128 -14.01 19.73 12.05
C ILE A 128 -14.25 18.24 11.74
N ASN A 129 -13.84 17.32 12.62
CA ASN A 129 -13.91 15.87 12.40
C ASN A 129 -14.80 15.15 13.42
N ILE A 130 -15.71 15.88 14.05
CA ILE A 130 -16.71 15.33 14.97
C ILE A 130 -17.53 14.22 14.27
N GLY A 131 -17.62 13.06 14.92
CA GLY A 131 -18.30 11.87 14.42
C GLY A 131 -17.41 10.91 13.61
N TYR A 132 -16.14 11.23 13.41
CA TYR A 132 -15.17 10.40 12.68
C TYR A 132 -13.96 9.97 13.54
N GLU A 133 -13.98 10.25 14.84
CA GLU A 133 -12.84 10.12 15.75
C GLU A 133 -12.35 8.66 15.90
N ASP A 134 -13.28 7.71 15.79
CA ASP A 134 -13.02 6.28 15.97
C ASP A 134 -12.50 5.58 14.70
N ILE A 135 -12.31 6.31 13.59
CA ILE A 135 -11.77 5.73 12.35
C ILE A 135 -10.28 5.47 12.50
N VAL A 136 -9.92 4.18 12.52
CA VAL A 136 -8.54 3.72 12.73
C VAL A 136 -8.22 2.60 11.75
N ASN A 137 -7.06 2.70 11.09
CA ASN A 137 -6.51 1.70 10.17
C ASN A 137 -7.48 1.25 9.05
N THR A 138 -8.34 2.16 8.58
CA THR A 138 -9.33 1.87 7.52
C THR A 138 -8.79 2.29 6.15
N GLN A 139 -8.87 1.41 5.15
CA GLN A 139 -8.40 1.72 3.81
C GLN A 139 -9.24 2.82 3.13
N VAL A 140 -8.57 3.72 2.43
CA VAL A 140 -9.19 4.68 1.49
C VAL A 140 -9.26 4.06 0.10
N LEU A 141 -10.47 4.02 -0.47
CA LEU A 141 -10.72 3.45 -1.80
C LEU A 141 -10.78 4.54 -2.87
N ALA A 142 -11.49 5.64 -2.60
CA ALA A 142 -11.64 6.74 -3.54
C ALA A 142 -11.79 8.11 -2.84
N VAL A 143 -11.47 9.18 -3.57
CA VAL A 143 -11.74 10.57 -3.18
C VAL A 143 -12.58 11.23 -4.27
N ASN A 144 -13.75 11.75 -3.93
CA ASN A 144 -14.73 12.33 -4.87
C ASN A 144 -15.03 11.41 -6.07
N GLY A 145 -15.07 10.09 -5.85
CA GLY A 145 -15.29 9.08 -6.89
C GLY A 145 -14.05 8.73 -7.73
N HIS A 146 -12.90 9.36 -7.49
CA HIS A 146 -11.63 9.01 -8.11
C HIS A 146 -10.90 7.92 -7.29
N PRO A 147 -10.62 6.74 -7.85
CA PRO A 147 -9.93 5.67 -7.13
C PRO A 147 -8.51 6.08 -6.71
N VAL A 148 -8.15 5.84 -5.45
CA VAL A 148 -6.82 6.16 -4.90
C VAL A 148 -5.86 5.02 -5.17
N LYS A 149 -4.80 5.28 -5.93
CA LYS A 149 -3.77 4.26 -6.24
C LYS A 149 -2.60 4.28 -5.26
N ASN A 150 -2.24 5.45 -4.75
CA ASN A 150 -1.14 5.63 -3.82
C ASN A 150 -1.30 6.92 -3.02
N LEU A 151 -0.40 7.15 -2.05
CA LEU A 151 -0.54 8.29 -1.17
C LEU A 151 -0.34 9.62 -1.90
N LYS A 152 0.56 9.66 -2.90
CA LYS A 152 0.78 10.86 -3.72
C LYS A 152 -0.47 11.22 -4.52
N ASP A 153 -1.15 10.23 -5.09
CA ASP A 153 -2.41 10.36 -5.82
C ASP A 153 -3.53 10.95 -4.93
N LEU A 154 -3.62 10.47 -3.67
CA LEU A 154 -4.52 11.04 -2.68
C LEU A 154 -4.21 12.52 -2.41
N VAL A 155 -2.94 12.86 -2.14
CA VAL A 155 -2.52 14.25 -1.90
C VAL A 155 -2.86 15.12 -3.10
N THR A 156 -2.53 14.68 -4.31
CA THR A 156 -2.81 15.48 -5.52
C THR A 156 -4.31 15.69 -5.74
N THR A 157 -5.14 14.69 -5.44
CA THR A 157 -6.59 14.80 -5.56
C THR A 157 -7.16 15.77 -4.53
N VAL A 158 -6.74 15.67 -3.27
CA VAL A 158 -7.19 16.56 -2.19
C VAL A 158 -6.71 17.99 -2.41
N GLU A 159 -5.44 18.18 -2.80
CA GLU A 159 -4.88 19.51 -2.98
C GLU A 159 -5.50 20.26 -4.17
N ASN A 160 -5.74 19.55 -5.27
CA ASN A 160 -6.36 20.13 -6.46
C ASN A 160 -7.90 20.15 -6.41
N CYS A 161 -8.52 19.64 -5.34
CA CYS A 161 -9.96 19.64 -5.20
C CYS A 161 -10.52 21.07 -5.16
N LYS A 162 -11.47 21.35 -6.05
CA LYS A 162 -12.21 22.62 -6.12
C LYS A 162 -13.68 22.48 -5.73
N ASP A 163 -14.11 21.25 -5.45
CA ASP A 163 -15.47 20.97 -5.03
C ASP A 163 -15.70 21.49 -3.60
N GLU A 164 -16.96 21.73 -3.26
CA GLU A 164 -17.35 22.22 -1.93
C GLU A 164 -17.02 21.20 -0.83
N PHE A 165 -17.06 19.90 -1.17
CA PHE A 165 -16.82 18.81 -0.24
C PHE A 165 -15.73 17.86 -0.72
N LEU A 166 -14.92 17.39 0.23
CA LEU A 166 -14.05 16.23 0.13
C LEU A 166 -14.80 15.01 0.64
N LYS A 167 -15.07 14.06 -0.25
CA LYS A 167 -15.70 12.78 0.03
C LYS A 167 -14.66 11.68 -0.06
N PHE A 168 -14.35 11.05 1.07
CA PHE A 168 -13.50 9.87 1.13
C PHE A 168 -14.38 8.63 1.23
N ASP A 169 -14.29 7.76 0.22
CA ASP A 169 -14.89 6.45 0.24
C ASP A 169 -13.90 5.48 0.90
N LEU A 170 -14.28 4.94 2.05
CA LEU A 170 -13.47 4.06 2.86
C LEU A 170 -13.90 2.59 2.70
N GLU A 171 -13.07 1.68 3.19
CA GLU A 171 -13.46 0.28 3.35
C GLU A 171 -14.64 0.15 4.35
N TYR A 172 -15.39 -0.94 4.25
CA TYR A 172 -16.63 -1.18 5.00
C TYR A 172 -17.81 -0.27 4.61
N ASP A 173 -17.83 0.21 3.37
CA ASP A 173 -18.87 1.09 2.82
C ASP A 173 -19.07 2.38 3.65
N GLN A 174 -18.02 2.81 4.35
CA GLN A 174 -18.00 4.04 5.13
C GLN A 174 -17.64 5.22 4.23
N ILE A 175 -18.25 6.37 4.51
CA ILE A 175 -18.01 7.61 3.76
C ILE A 175 -17.71 8.70 4.76
N VAL A 176 -16.60 9.41 4.56
CA VAL A 176 -16.26 10.63 5.29
C VAL A 176 -16.46 11.82 4.36
N VAL A 177 -17.23 12.81 4.81
CA VAL A 177 -17.46 14.05 4.06
C VAL A 177 -17.01 15.24 4.90
N LEU A 178 -16.15 16.07 4.32
CA LEU A 178 -15.62 17.29 4.92
C LEU A 178 -15.80 18.45 3.95
N GLU A 179 -16.10 19.65 4.44
CA GLU A 179 -16.10 20.84 3.59
C GLU A 179 -14.65 21.25 3.27
N THR A 180 -14.32 21.36 1.98
CA THR A 180 -12.93 21.47 1.50
C THR A 180 -12.20 22.69 2.07
N LYS A 181 -12.88 23.84 2.15
CA LYS A 181 -12.26 25.10 2.59
C LYS A 181 -11.93 25.08 4.09
N THR A 182 -12.90 24.66 4.90
CA THR A 182 -12.76 24.59 6.36
C THR A 182 -11.81 23.47 6.78
N ALA A 183 -11.83 22.33 6.08
CA ALA A 183 -10.89 21.23 6.27
C ALA A 183 -9.42 21.66 6.11
N LYS A 184 -9.11 22.39 5.02
CA LYS A 184 -7.75 22.90 4.79
C LYS A 184 -7.35 23.96 5.81
N ALA A 185 -8.26 24.88 6.14
CA ALA A 185 -7.98 25.94 7.12
C ALA A 185 -7.71 25.38 8.54
N ALA A 186 -8.49 24.39 8.98
CA ALA A 186 -8.35 23.79 10.31
C ALA A 186 -7.06 22.97 10.49
N THR A 187 -6.38 22.59 9.39
CA THR A 187 -5.23 21.69 9.45
C THR A 187 -4.07 22.32 10.24
N GLU A 188 -3.81 23.61 10.08
CA GLU A 188 -2.67 24.29 10.75
C GLU A 188 -2.80 24.31 12.28
N ASP A 189 -4.00 24.60 12.79
CA ASP A 189 -4.29 24.64 14.23
C ASP A 189 -4.17 23.24 14.85
N ILE A 190 -4.64 22.21 14.14
CA ILE A 190 -4.55 20.81 14.59
C ILE A 190 -3.08 20.36 14.66
N LEU A 191 -2.27 20.66 13.64
CA LEU A 191 -0.85 20.32 13.64
C LEU A 191 -0.11 20.98 14.80
N THR A 192 -0.41 22.25 15.07
CA THR A 192 0.18 22.99 16.19
C THR A 192 -0.18 22.35 17.54
N THR A 193 -1.44 21.96 17.72
CA THR A 193 -1.92 21.29 18.94
C THR A 193 -1.19 19.99 19.22
N HIS A 194 -0.92 19.20 18.17
CA HIS A 194 -0.25 17.91 18.27
C HIS A 194 1.28 17.97 18.09
N CYS A 195 1.87 19.17 18.04
CA CYS A 195 3.31 19.38 17.83
C CYS A 195 3.85 18.69 16.55
N ILE A 196 3.04 18.67 15.49
CA ILE A 196 3.41 18.07 14.22
C ILE A 196 4.04 19.16 13.33
N PRO A 197 5.31 19.02 12.91
CA PRO A 197 6.03 20.09 12.23
C PRO A 197 5.54 20.37 10.80
N SER A 198 4.87 19.42 10.16
CA SER A 198 4.39 19.57 8.78
C SER A 198 3.21 18.66 8.49
N ALA A 199 2.26 19.14 7.68
CA ALA A 199 1.08 18.39 7.23
C ALA A 199 1.44 17.15 6.41
N MET A 200 2.60 17.12 5.77
CA MET A 200 3.00 16.03 4.89
C MET A 200 4.50 15.75 4.96
N SER A 201 4.86 14.51 4.68
CA SER A 201 6.26 14.10 4.55
C SER A 201 6.95 14.77 3.36
N ASP A 202 8.27 14.94 3.43
CA ASP A 202 9.04 15.71 2.44
C ASP A 202 8.97 15.15 1.01
N ASP A 203 8.73 13.84 0.86
CA ASP A 203 8.58 13.18 -0.44
C ASP A 203 7.26 13.53 -1.16
N LEU A 204 6.28 14.07 -0.44
CA LEU A 204 4.97 14.46 -0.98
C LEU A 204 4.90 15.96 -1.33
N LYS A 205 5.87 16.77 -0.89
CA LYS A 205 5.92 18.22 -1.17
C LYS A 205 6.28 18.59 -2.61
N ALA A 206 6.66 17.60 -3.44
CA ALA A 206 7.26 17.77 -4.76
C ALA A 206 6.41 17.26 -5.93
#